data_AF-A0AAU4XG27-F1
#
_entry.id   AF-A0AAU4XG27-F1
#
_cell.length_a   1.000
_cell.length_b   1.000
_cell.length_c   1.000
_cell.angle_alpha   90.00
_cell.angle_beta   90.00
_cell.angle_gamma   90.00
#
_symmetry.space_group_name_H-M   'P 1'
#
loop_
_entity.id
_entity.type
_entity.pdbx_description
1 polymer ?
#
loop_
_entity_poly.entity_id
_entity_poly.type
_entity_poly.pdbx_seq_one_letter_code
_entity_poly.pdbx_strand_id
1 'polypeptide(L)'
;MGEIEPAKSSAPEPASGDSNYNRLQQRLKGFAEGMDMAKTLMDQLSTRIRMNASRAQDVASNAADTEFDKQPVALASAVSVALGGMGVDVKRLTEQASKVSAKAADAQATHQRLYASLHNVRSRRKERTPKPGAFNRHS
;
A
#
# COMPACT_ATOMS: atom_id res chain seq x y z
N MET A 1 -6.62 26.70 -20.58
CA MET A 1 -6.79 26.26 -19.18
C MET A 1 -8.02 25.37 -19.17
N GLY A 2 -7.83 24.05 -19.26
CA GLY A 2 -8.95 23.08 -19.25
C GLY A 2 -9.23 22.66 -17.82
N GLU A 3 -10.45 22.88 -17.35
CA GLU A 3 -10.91 22.45 -16.03
C GLU A 3 -10.88 20.92 -15.96
N ILE A 4 -10.18 20.39 -14.96
CA ILE A 4 -10.22 18.97 -14.64
C ILE A 4 -11.52 18.74 -13.87
N GLU A 5 -12.58 18.34 -14.56
CA GLU A 5 -13.78 17.88 -13.86
C GLU A 5 -13.42 16.62 -13.06
N PRO A 6 -13.69 16.58 -11.74
CA PRO A 6 -13.52 15.37 -10.96
C PRO A 6 -14.48 14.33 -11.52
N ALA A 7 -13.94 13.17 -11.91
CA ALA A 7 -14.75 12.04 -12.35
C ALA A 7 -15.86 11.79 -11.33
N LYS A 8 -17.12 11.84 -11.78
CA LYS A 8 -18.27 11.44 -10.97
C LYS A 8 -18.04 10.02 -10.46
N SER A 9 -17.58 9.91 -9.22
CA SER A 9 -17.54 8.66 -8.51
C SER A 9 -18.99 8.32 -8.19
N SER A 10 -19.67 7.64 -9.11
CA SER A 10 -20.84 6.87 -8.76
C SER A 10 -20.36 5.82 -7.78
N ALA A 11 -20.58 6.08 -6.48
CA ALA A 11 -20.41 5.07 -5.45
C ALA A 11 -21.19 3.84 -5.94
N PRO A 12 -20.56 2.65 -6.01
CA PRO A 12 -21.25 1.47 -6.49
C PRO A 12 -22.49 1.28 -5.64
N GLU A 13 -23.66 1.24 -6.29
CA GLU A 13 -24.91 0.87 -5.63
C GLU A 13 -24.63 -0.35 -4.77
N PRO A 14 -25.01 -0.35 -3.48
CA PRO A 14 -24.73 -1.49 -2.62
C PRO A 14 -25.46 -2.69 -3.20
N ALA A 15 -24.69 -3.54 -3.89
CA ALA A 15 -25.15 -4.79 -4.44
C ALA A 15 -25.96 -5.50 -3.37
N SER A 16 -27.26 -5.63 -3.63
CA SER A 16 -28.27 -6.14 -2.73
C SER A 16 -28.04 -7.61 -2.31
N GLY A 17 -26.94 -8.25 -2.72
CA GLY A 17 -26.57 -9.62 -2.38
C GLY A 17 -25.23 -9.80 -1.66
N ASP A 18 -24.29 -8.84 -1.76
CA ASP A 18 -22.94 -9.06 -1.22
C ASP A 18 -22.80 -8.38 0.14
N SER A 19 -22.69 -9.20 1.19
CA SER A 19 -22.63 -8.71 2.56
C SER A 19 -21.45 -7.75 2.74
N ASN A 20 -21.66 -6.64 3.46
CA ASN A 20 -20.57 -5.72 3.83
C ASN A 20 -19.41 -6.45 4.54
N TYR A 21 -19.71 -7.57 5.20
CA TYR A 21 -18.73 -8.47 5.79
C TYR A 21 -17.74 -9.02 4.75
N ASN A 22 -18.23 -9.66 3.67
CA ASN A 22 -17.37 -10.23 2.62
C ASN A 22 -16.52 -9.16 1.95
N ARG A 23 -17.12 -8.00 1.67
CA ARG A 23 -16.42 -6.86 1.06
C ARG A 23 -15.28 -6.35 1.95
N LEU A 24 -15.50 -6.23 3.26
CA LEU A 24 -14.45 -5.81 4.18
C LEU A 24 -13.33 -6.85 4.29
N GLN A 25 -13.69 -8.14 4.39
CA GLN A 25 -12.72 -9.25 4.43
C GLN A 25 -11.82 -9.25 3.18
N GLN A 26 -12.41 -9.14 1.99
CA GLN A 26 -11.67 -9.09 0.73
C GLN A 26 -10.78 -7.84 0.63
N ARG A 27 -11.27 -6.68 1.06
CA ARG A 27 -10.48 -5.43 1.06
C ARG A 27 -9.27 -5.51 1.98
N LEU A 28 -9.43 -6.02 3.20
CA LEU A 28 -8.31 -6.16 4.14
C LEU A 28 -7.28 -7.17 3.64
N LYS A 29 -7.74 -8.31 3.09
CA LYS A 29 -6.87 -9.31 2.48
C LYS A 29 -6.08 -8.73 1.30
N GLY A 30 -6.78 -8.11 0.34
CA GLY A 30 -6.14 -7.53 -0.83
C GLY A 30 -5.20 -6.37 -0.49
N PHE A 31 -5.52 -5.61 0.57
CA PHE A 31 -4.62 -4.58 1.08
C PHE A 31 -3.35 -5.18 1.67
N ALA A 32 -3.43 -6.24 2.48
CA ALA A 32 -2.25 -6.92 3.02
C ALA A 32 -1.37 -7.50 1.91
N GLU A 33 -1.97 -8.21 0.93
CA GLU A 33 -1.26 -8.76 -0.23
C GLU A 33 -0.61 -7.64 -1.08
N GLY A 34 -1.31 -6.52 -1.29
CA GLY A 34 -0.78 -5.36 -1.98
C GLY A 34 0.42 -4.74 -1.27
N MET A 35 0.38 -4.67 0.06
CA MET A 35 1.49 -4.18 0.87
C MET A 35 2.70 -5.12 0.83
N ASP A 36 2.48 -6.43 0.80
CA ASP A 36 3.57 -7.41 0.66
C ASP A 36 4.24 -7.32 -0.72
N MET A 37 3.47 -7.11 -1.79
CA MET A 37 4.04 -6.83 -3.12
C MET A 37 4.83 -5.52 -3.14
N ALA A 38 4.29 -4.46 -2.54
CA ALA A 38 4.97 -3.17 -2.44
C ALA A 38 6.31 -3.31 -1.68
N LYS A 39 6.36 -4.13 -0.63
CA LYS A 39 7.58 -4.46 0.10
C LYS A 39 8.66 -5.06 -0.82
N THR A 40 8.29 -6.02 -1.66
CA THR A 40 9.22 -6.61 -2.64
C THR A 40 9.77 -5.58 -3.62
N LEU A 41 8.92 -4.67 -4.12
CA LEU A 41 9.35 -3.58 -5.01
C LEU A 41 10.29 -2.59 -4.29
N MET A 42 10.03 -2.30 -3.01
CA MET A 42 10.90 -1.44 -2.20
C MET A 42 12.26 -2.09 -1.93
N ASP A 43 12.32 -3.41 -1.70
CA ASP A 43 13.59 -4.14 -1.53
C ASP A 43 14.42 -4.14 -2.83
N GLN A 44 13.76 -4.29 -3.99
CA GLN A 44 14.40 -4.13 -5.30
C GLN A 44 14.92 -2.70 -5.50
N LEU A 45 14.11 -1.69 -5.16
CA LEU A 45 14.51 -0.28 -5.24
C LEU A 45 15.74 0.00 -4.35
N SER A 46 15.71 -0.47 -3.10
CA SER A 46 16.83 -0.35 -2.15
C SER A 46 18.11 -0.97 -2.70
N THR A 47 18.02 -2.14 -3.31
CA THR A 47 19.16 -2.80 -3.97
C THR A 47 19.71 -1.95 -5.11
N ARG A 48 18.84 -1.38 -5.96
CA ARG A 48 19.26 -0.52 -7.08
C ARG A 48 19.89 0.78 -6.61
N ILE A 49 19.34 1.41 -5.57
CA ILE A 49 19.91 2.61 -4.94
C ILE A 49 21.34 2.34 -4.48
N ARG A 50 21.57 1.21 -3.79
CA ARG A 50 22.91 0.81 -3.33
C ARG A 50 23.88 0.58 -4.49
N MET A 51 23.45 -0.11 -5.54
CA MET A 51 24.29 -0.32 -6.72
C MET A 51 24.66 0.99 -7.41
N ASN A 52 23.71 1.93 -7.52
CA ASN A 52 23.96 3.22 -8.14
C ASN A 52 24.88 4.09 -7.27
N ALA A 53 24.73 4.04 -5.94
CA ALA A 53 25.64 4.72 -5.02
C ALA A 53 27.07 4.18 -5.15
N SER A 54 27.25 2.84 -5.17
CA SER A 54 28.55 2.21 -5.39
C SER A 54 29.17 2.64 -6.72
N ARG A 55 28.40 2.61 -7.81
CA ARG A 55 28.88 3.05 -9.12
C ARG A 55 29.29 4.52 -9.13
N ALA A 56 28.53 5.39 -8.48
CA ALA A 56 28.88 6.80 -8.37
C ALA A 56 30.19 6.99 -7.59
N GLN A 57 30.39 6.23 -6.51
CA GLN A 57 31.64 6.21 -5.75
C GLN A 57 32.83 5.71 -6.58
N ASP A 58 32.65 4.63 -7.34
CA ASP A 58 33.69 4.04 -8.18
C ASP A 58 34.10 5.04 -9.28
N VAL A 59 33.13 5.70 -9.92
CA VAL A 59 33.39 6.75 -10.92
C VAL A 59 34.14 7.92 -10.28
N ALA A 60 33.73 8.38 -9.10
CA ALA A 60 34.42 9.46 -8.40
C ALA A 60 35.87 9.09 -8.07
N SER A 61 36.11 7.85 -7.65
CA SER A 61 37.46 7.36 -7.28
C SER A 61 38.36 7.24 -8.51
N ASN A 62 37.87 6.60 -9.57
CA ASN A 62 38.61 6.46 -10.83
C ASN A 62 38.91 7.82 -11.51
N ALA A 63 37.97 8.78 -11.40
CA ALA A 63 38.16 10.13 -11.91
C ALA A 63 39.10 10.97 -11.04
N ALA A 64 39.21 10.69 -9.74
CA ALA A 64 40.18 11.34 -8.85
C ALA A 64 41.62 10.86 -9.07
N ASP A 65 41.79 9.60 -9.50
CA ASP A 65 43.09 9.00 -9.82
C ASP A 65 43.60 9.38 -11.23
N THR A 66 42.82 10.15 -11.99
CA THR A 66 43.16 10.67 -13.33
C THR A 66 43.17 12.20 -13.31
N GLU A 67 43.86 12.86 -14.26
CA GLU A 67 43.88 14.34 -14.39
C GLU A 67 42.51 14.96 -14.79
N PHE A 68 41.39 14.29 -14.48
CA PHE A 68 40.05 14.77 -14.77
C PHE A 68 39.70 16.01 -13.94
N ASP A 69 38.78 16.82 -14.47
CA ASP A 69 38.24 17.99 -13.80
C ASP A 69 37.60 17.60 -12.44
N LYS A 70 37.77 18.44 -11.42
CA LYS A 70 37.34 18.17 -10.05
C LYS A 70 35.82 18.23 -9.88
N GLN A 71 35.11 18.92 -10.77
CA GLN A 71 33.66 19.06 -10.73
C GLN A 71 32.90 17.72 -10.87
N PRO A 72 33.18 16.88 -11.89
CA PRO A 72 32.61 15.54 -12.01
C PRO A 72 32.76 14.66 -10.76
N VAL A 73 33.94 14.70 -10.11
CA VAL A 73 34.24 13.95 -8.88
C VAL A 73 33.34 14.42 -7.73
N ALA A 74 33.22 15.74 -7.54
CA ALA A 74 32.37 16.33 -6.51
C ALA A 74 30.88 15.99 -6.74
N LEU A 75 30.42 16.03 -7.99
CA LEU A 75 29.04 15.68 -8.34
C LEU A 75 28.75 14.19 -8.08
N ALA A 76 29.65 13.29 -8.48
CA ALA A 76 29.50 11.86 -8.27
C ALA A 76 29.49 11.50 -6.77
N SER A 77 30.34 12.16 -5.97
CA SER A 77 30.32 12.03 -4.50
C SER A 77 28.99 12.51 -3.89
N ALA A 78 28.47 13.67 -4.31
CA ALA A 78 27.18 14.18 -3.85
C ALA A 78 26.02 13.24 -4.20
N VAL A 79 26.03 12.65 -5.40
CA VAL A 79 25.03 11.66 -5.82
C VAL A 79 25.10 10.39 -4.97
N SER A 80 26.31 9.90 -4.67
CA SER A 80 26.50 8.75 -3.77
C SER A 80 25.88 8.99 -2.39
N VAL A 81 26.12 10.17 -1.80
CA VAL A 81 25.55 10.56 -0.49
C VAL A 81 24.02 10.64 -0.56
N ALA A 82 23.47 11.29 -1.58
CA ALA A 82 22.02 11.41 -1.75
C ALA A 82 21.34 10.04 -1.87
N LEU A 83 21.90 9.14 -2.68
CA LEU A 83 21.43 7.76 -2.82
C LEU A 83 21.55 6.98 -1.50
N GLY A 84 22.63 7.19 -0.74
CA GLY A 84 22.79 6.63 0.61
C GLY A 84 21.63 7.04 1.54
N GLY A 85 21.28 8.33 1.55
CA GLY A 85 20.13 8.85 2.31
C GLY A 85 18.80 8.24 1.87
N MET A 86 18.54 8.18 0.56
CA MET A 86 17.33 7.56 0.01
C MET A 86 17.20 6.08 0.40
N GLY A 87 18.32 5.35 0.48
CA GLY A 87 18.31 3.95 0.92
C GLY A 87 17.80 3.76 2.36
N VAL A 88 18.10 4.70 3.25
CA VAL A 88 17.58 4.70 4.63
C VAL A 88 16.08 4.93 4.66
N ASP A 89 15.59 5.89 3.87
CA ASP A 89 14.17 6.21 3.79
C ASP A 89 13.35 5.05 3.21
N VAL A 90 13.84 4.40 2.14
CA VAL A 90 13.19 3.22 1.57
C VAL A 90 13.11 2.11 2.60
N LYS A 91 14.18 1.85 3.37
CA LYS A 91 14.16 0.85 4.45
C LYS A 91 13.10 1.17 5.50
N ARG A 92 13.00 2.43 5.93
CA ARG A 92 11.99 2.88 6.89
C ARG A 92 10.57 2.69 6.35
N LEU A 93 10.36 3.00 5.08
CA LEU A 93 9.07 2.81 4.42
C LEU A 93 8.69 1.32 4.35
N THR A 94 9.64 0.44 4.02
CA THR A 94 9.47 -1.02 4.04
C THR A 94 9.06 -1.52 5.43
N GLU A 95 9.68 -1.03 6.50
CA GLU A 95 9.33 -1.39 7.88
C GLU A 95 7.92 -0.93 8.27
N GLN A 96 7.55 0.29 7.89
CA GLN A 96 6.19 0.82 8.12
C GLN A 96 5.15 0.02 7.33
N ALA A 97 5.47 -0.32 6.07
CA ALA A 97 4.62 -1.13 5.22
C ALA A 97 4.33 -2.50 5.84
N SER A 98 5.38 -3.15 6.38
CA SER A 98 5.24 -4.44 7.08
C SER A 98 4.35 -4.33 8.32
N LYS A 99 4.47 -3.25 9.11
CA LYS A 99 3.62 -3.02 10.29
C LYS A 99 2.16 -2.82 9.92
N VAL A 100 1.90 -2.08 8.83
CA VAL A 100 0.55 -1.79 8.34
C VAL A 100 -0.10 -3.04 7.73
N SER A 101 0.65 -3.83 6.96
CA SER A 101 0.20 -5.14 6.43
C SER A 101 -0.23 -6.07 7.57
N ALA A 102 0.62 -6.21 8.60
CA ALA A 102 0.31 -7.04 9.76
C ALA A 102 -0.95 -6.57 10.51
N LYS A 103 -1.13 -5.25 10.68
CA LYS A 103 -2.35 -4.69 11.29
C LYS A 103 -3.61 -4.97 10.46
N ALA A 104 -3.51 -4.95 9.14
CA ALA A 104 -4.64 -5.27 8.28
C ALA A 104 -5.02 -6.75 8.38
N ALA A 105 -4.04 -7.65 8.40
CA ALA A 105 -4.27 -9.08 8.62
C ALA A 105 -4.89 -9.35 10.00
N ASP A 106 -4.42 -8.68 11.05
CA ASP A 106 -4.97 -8.81 12.40
C ASP A 106 -6.40 -8.25 12.51
N ALA A 107 -6.67 -7.10 11.88
CA ALA A 107 -8.01 -6.55 11.77
C ALA A 107 -8.95 -7.50 11.02
N GLN A 108 -8.47 -8.13 9.95
CA GLN A 108 -9.23 -9.14 9.19
C GLN A 108 -9.60 -10.34 10.08
N ALA A 109 -8.60 -10.91 10.78
CA ALA A 109 -8.77 -12.05 11.66
C ALA A 109 -9.71 -11.72 12.84
N THR A 110 -9.54 -10.55 13.45
CA THR A 110 -10.41 -10.07 14.54
C THR A 110 -11.85 -9.86 14.06
N HIS A 111 -12.03 -9.23 12.90
CA HIS A 111 -13.36 -9.03 12.32
C HIS A 111 -14.02 -10.36 11.94
N GLN A 112 -13.25 -11.33 11.44
CA GLN A 112 -13.74 -12.69 11.20
C GLN A 112 -14.17 -13.35 12.50
N ARG A 113 -13.34 -13.32 13.54
CA ARG A 113 -13.65 -13.91 14.85
C ARG A 113 -14.94 -13.37 15.46
N LEU A 114 -15.14 -12.05 15.40
CA LEU A 114 -16.29 -11.40 16.03
C LEU A 114 -17.58 -11.53 15.23
N TYR A 115 -17.51 -11.49 13.89
CA TYR A 115 -18.70 -11.32 13.05
C TYR A 115 -18.98 -12.48 12.09
N ALA A 116 -18.10 -13.49 11.97
CA ALA A 116 -18.34 -14.61 11.06
C ALA A 116 -19.61 -15.40 11.41
N SER A 117 -19.85 -15.67 12.70
CA SER A 117 -21.04 -16.38 13.17
C SER A 117 -22.32 -15.62 12.83
N LEU A 118 -22.34 -14.31 13.12
CA LEU A 118 -23.47 -13.43 12.79
C LEU A 118 -23.71 -13.34 11.29
N HIS A 119 -22.63 -13.23 10.50
CA HIS A 119 -22.69 -13.25 9.05
C HIS A 119 -23.29 -14.57 8.53
N ASN A 120 -22.84 -15.72 9.02
CA ASN A 120 -23.36 -17.03 8.63
C ASN A 120 -24.86 -17.19 8.93
N VAL A 121 -25.31 -16.74 10.11
CA VAL A 121 -26.73 -16.76 10.46
C VAL A 121 -27.53 -15.87 9.52
N ARG A 122 -27.04 -14.67 9.20
CA ARG A 122 -27.71 -13.75 8.27
C ARG A 122 -27.75 -14.30 6.85
N SER A 123 -26.68 -14.92 6.37
CA SER A 123 -26.57 -15.45 5.00
C SER A 123 -27.41 -16.71 4.78
N ARG A 124 -27.71 -17.48 5.83
CA ARG A 124 -28.56 -18.68 5.76
C ARG A 124 -30.07 -18.40 5.86
N ARG A 125 -30.49 -17.17 6.17
CA ARG A 125 -31.92 -16.83 6.23
C ARG A 125 -32.51 -16.74 4.82
N LYS A 126 -33.56 -17.52 4.56
CA LYS A 126 -34.33 -17.52 3.31
C LYS A 126 -35.16 -16.24 3.16
N GLU A 127 -35.60 -15.66 4.28
CA GLU A 127 -36.32 -14.40 4.32
C GLU A 127 -35.42 -13.25 4.81
N ARG A 128 -35.46 -12.14 4.07
CA ARG A 128 -34.65 -10.95 4.32
C ARG A 128 -35.23 -10.21 5.53
N THR A 129 -34.42 -9.92 6.55
CA THR A 129 -34.88 -9.12 7.70
C THR A 129 -35.49 -7.81 7.18
N PRO A 130 -36.76 -7.51 7.50
CA PRO A 130 -37.40 -6.27 7.10
C PRO A 130 -36.54 -5.09 7.58
N LYS A 131 -36.37 -4.08 6.72
CA LYS A 131 -35.66 -2.86 7.11
C LYS A 131 -36.41 -2.20 8.29
N PRO A 132 -35.70 -1.54 9.23
CA PRO A 132 -36.37 -0.73 10.26
C PRO A 132 -37.38 0.22 9.61
N GLY A 133 -38.63 0.20 10.07
CA GLY A 133 -39.74 0.96 9.48
C GLY A 133 -40.57 0.24 8.41
N ALA A 134 -40.22 -0.99 8.01
CA ALA A 134 -41.02 -1.77 7.05
C ALA A 134 -42.46 -2.04 7.50
N PHE A 135 -42.70 -2.06 8.81
CA PHE A 135 -44.02 -2.27 9.41
C PHE A 135 -44.75 -0.96 9.77
N ASN A 136 -44.16 0.22 9.53
CA ASN A 136 -44.78 1.52 9.80
C ASN A 136 -45.62 2.02 8.62
N ARG A 137 -46.52 1.18 8.09
CA ARG A 137 -47.54 1.59 7.12
C ARG A 137 -48.94 1.41 7.70
N HIS A 138 -49.26 2.19 8.72
CA HIS A 138 -50.65 2.53 9.06
C HIS A 138 -50.65 3.93 9.70
N SER A 139 -50.95 4.94 8.88
CA SER A 139 -51.67 6.16 9.26
C SER A 139 -52.34 6.72 8.02
#